data_AF-A0A1T4VQV9-F1
#
_entry.id   AF-A0A1T4VQV9-F1
#
_cell.length_a   1.000
_cell.length_b   1.000
_cell.length_c   1.000
_cell.angle_alpha   90.00
_cell.angle_beta   90.00
_cell.angle_gamma   90.00
#
_symmetry.space_group_name_H-M   'P 1'
#
loop_
_entity.id
_entity.type
_entity.pdbx_description
1 polymer ?
#
loop_
_entity_poly.entity_id
_entity_poly.type
_entity_poly.pdbx_seq_one_letter_code
_entity_poly.pdbx_strand_id
1 'polypeptide(L)'
;MQKLPTGLILTTLISANVLAETQTAAPLSTDPTVYNSSSANLLTAPAPTNYNNTPVLAPLNDLNPPANLDLIGSYSGELAAPNSGYPLPNSMYCIPSSLMLAPPMLVSAIPGQAVQPMPMPMPYPVDQPMPQPLMESLQPNLALEQQLAEKSVAQEALKKELAERTEAMDNMRFQLIDNEEDRVQLEDKLTASEAKQTQLTQQLEAANHQQTELTTQLEASNAKQTELTSQIELAQAKQAELTAQVDAANAKQTELTSQLEAANAKQAELSTQLEASNAKQTELTTQLATANTQQTELTTQLEAANAKQAELSTQLEVSNAKQTELSSQLATSQNQLAELDTCKVNTQTMEQQVSALNQQVATIPEIAKQLSLLNTDFSSLETEKQQLAGALEAAKKDSDTDGVLDQTDLCPETAAGIKVDFTGCELDSDKDGIKDSLDQCPTSKADSVVDATGCELDADKDGVKDSADQCANTPAGTTVDATGCELDADKDGVVYSADQCPNTPTGTAVDATGCEPDADKDGVVDSADKCAATAEGIKVDATGCELDTDKDGVVDSADKCA
;
A
#
# COMPACT_ATOMS: atom_id res chain seq x y z
N MET A 1 -54.16 25.74 -8.71
CA MET A 1 -54.36 25.99 -7.28
C MET A 1 -52.98 25.94 -6.62
N GLN A 2 -52.32 27.10 -6.51
CA GLN A 2 -52.16 27.89 -5.28
C GLN A 2 -51.44 27.12 -4.15
N LYS A 3 -50.18 27.50 -3.88
CA LYS A 3 -49.70 28.23 -2.66
C LYS A 3 -49.41 27.27 -1.50
N LEU A 4 -48.34 27.34 -0.70
CA LEU A 4 -47.19 28.23 -0.51
C LEU A 4 -46.22 27.46 0.44
N PRO A 5 -44.91 27.75 0.47
CA PRO A 5 -44.00 27.26 1.50
C PRO A 5 -43.93 28.24 2.70
N THR A 6 -43.64 27.72 3.89
CA THR A 6 -43.42 28.53 5.10
C THR A 6 -41.94 28.48 5.49
N GLY A 7 -41.29 29.63 5.50
CA GLY A 7 -39.99 29.84 6.13
C GLY A 7 -40.13 30.42 7.54
N LEU A 8 -39.01 30.46 8.27
CA LEU A 8 -38.63 31.44 9.30
C LEU A 8 -37.14 31.10 9.62
N ILE A 9 -36.13 31.87 9.22
CA ILE A 9 -35.68 33.20 9.68
C ILE A 9 -35.19 33.19 11.14
N LEU A 10 -33.90 33.55 11.38
CA LEU A 10 -33.37 34.78 12.03
C LEU A 10 -31.91 34.49 12.52
N THR A 11 -30.85 35.06 11.89
CA THR A 11 -29.94 36.15 12.39
C THR A 11 -29.05 35.79 13.60
N THR A 12 -27.83 36.25 13.86
CA THR A 12 -26.81 37.19 13.31
C THR A 12 -25.62 37.18 14.31
N LEU A 13 -24.50 37.81 13.93
CA LEU A 13 -23.38 38.37 14.75
C LEU A 13 -22.10 37.51 14.80
N ILE A 14 -21.09 37.82 13.97
CA ILE A 14 -20.01 38.83 14.14
C ILE A 14 -18.98 38.39 15.19
N SER A 15 -17.76 38.06 14.73
CA SER A 15 -16.53 38.82 15.00
C SER A 15 -15.31 38.14 14.40
N ALA A 16 -14.50 38.95 13.71
CA ALA A 16 -13.16 38.64 13.26
C ALA A 16 -12.19 38.53 14.44
N ASN A 17 -11.09 37.80 14.27
CA ASN A 17 -9.77 38.34 14.58
C ASN A 17 -8.67 37.60 13.82
N VAL A 18 -7.69 38.40 13.42
CA VAL A 18 -6.57 38.17 12.52
C VAL A 18 -5.27 38.37 13.33
N LEU A 19 -4.17 37.75 12.86
CA LEU A 19 -2.75 37.90 13.25
C LEU A 19 -2.28 37.17 14.51
N ALA A 20 -1.30 36.26 14.36
CA ALA A 20 0.12 36.63 14.42
C ALA A 20 1.04 35.44 14.11
N GLU A 21 2.08 35.74 13.33
CA GLU A 21 3.24 34.90 13.01
C GLU A 21 4.13 34.66 14.24
N THR A 22 4.93 33.59 14.23
CA THR A 22 6.38 33.66 14.54
C THR A 22 7.08 32.33 14.24
N GLN A 23 8.17 32.44 13.48
CA GLN A 23 9.18 31.42 13.20
C GLN A 23 10.18 31.31 14.37
N THR A 24 10.70 30.11 14.62
CA THR A 24 12.07 29.83 15.13
C THR A 24 12.35 28.34 14.85
N ALA A 25 13.10 28.00 13.80
CA ALA A 25 14.57 27.88 13.75
C ALA A 25 15.13 26.73 14.62
N ALA A 26 15.63 25.70 13.94
CA ALA A 26 16.56 24.69 14.45
C ALA A 26 17.97 25.26 14.63
N PRO A 27 18.89 24.52 15.28
CA PRO A 27 20.29 24.58 14.92
C PRO A 27 20.83 23.25 14.43
N LEU A 28 21.76 23.37 13.48
CA LEU A 28 22.66 22.34 12.95
C LEU A 28 23.62 21.83 14.04
N SER A 29 24.10 20.60 13.87
CA SER A 29 25.47 20.24 14.26
C SER A 29 26.09 19.31 13.21
N THR A 30 27.07 19.86 12.51
CA THR A 30 28.25 19.23 11.89
C THR A 30 29.12 18.63 13.02
N ASP A 31 30.04 17.67 12.93
CA ASP A 31 30.84 17.05 11.86
C ASP A 31 31.49 15.74 12.48
N PRO A 32 32.60 15.14 11.99
CA PRO A 32 32.67 13.72 11.66
C PRO A 32 33.60 12.92 12.61
N THR A 33 33.73 11.59 12.41
CA THR A 33 35.03 10.90 12.48
C THR A 33 34.95 9.43 12.13
N VAL A 34 35.97 9.02 11.38
CA VAL A 34 36.32 7.70 10.86
C VAL A 34 37.38 7.08 11.78
N TYR A 35 37.31 5.75 12.02
CA TYR A 35 38.38 4.74 12.24
C TYR A 35 37.84 3.66 13.19
N ASN A 36 37.46 2.45 12.73
CA ASN A 36 38.22 1.28 12.27
C ASN A 36 38.92 0.45 13.38
N SER A 37 38.79 -0.87 13.18
CA SER A 37 39.55 -2.00 13.70
C SER A 37 38.91 -2.67 14.92
N SER A 38 38.72 -4.00 15.02
CA SER A 38 39.32 -5.14 14.33
C SER A 38 38.47 -6.42 14.54
N SER A 39 38.41 -7.28 13.52
CA SER A 39 38.53 -8.77 13.53
C SER A 39 37.60 -9.62 14.44
N ALA A 40 37.00 -10.75 14.06
CA ALA A 40 37.22 -11.78 13.04
C ALA A 40 35.88 -12.61 12.94
N ASN A 41 35.49 -13.39 11.94
CA ASN A 41 36.25 -14.28 11.06
C ASN A 41 35.35 -14.79 9.90
N LEU A 42 35.99 -14.85 8.72
CA LEU A 42 35.90 -15.82 7.61
C LEU A 42 34.56 -16.15 6.91
N LEU A 43 34.38 -15.72 5.65
CA LEU A 43 34.81 -16.34 4.35
C LEU A 43 33.79 -17.41 3.91
N THR A 44 33.24 -17.47 2.70
CA THR A 44 33.68 -17.07 1.34
C THR A 44 32.48 -17.09 0.39
N ALA A 45 32.40 -16.11 -0.52
CA ALA A 45 31.69 -16.21 -1.82
C ALA A 45 32.63 -16.93 -2.85
N PRO A 46 32.19 -17.37 -4.06
CA PRO A 46 31.48 -16.53 -5.03
C PRO A 46 30.38 -17.22 -5.88
N ALA A 47 29.53 -16.41 -6.52
CA ALA A 47 28.72 -16.75 -7.70
C ALA A 47 29.63 -16.92 -8.95
N PRO A 48 29.17 -17.30 -10.17
CA PRO A 48 27.78 -17.40 -10.66
C PRO A 48 27.47 -18.61 -11.59
N THR A 49 26.21 -18.84 -11.94
CA THR A 49 25.68 -18.93 -13.33
C THR A 49 24.24 -19.47 -13.40
N ASN A 50 23.52 -18.85 -14.31
CA ASN A 50 22.25 -19.16 -14.98
C ASN A 50 21.85 -20.66 -15.05
N TYR A 51 20.57 -20.99 -14.80
CA TYR A 51 19.66 -21.70 -15.72
C TYR A 51 18.33 -22.06 -15.03
N ASN A 52 17.25 -22.00 -15.82
CA ASN A 52 15.88 -22.46 -15.57
C ASN A 52 15.76 -23.70 -14.66
N ASN A 53 14.71 -23.71 -13.83
CA ASN A 53 14.02 -24.95 -13.46
C ASN A 53 12.53 -24.71 -13.16
N THR A 54 11.70 -25.25 -14.05
CA THR A 54 10.49 -25.98 -13.67
C THR A 54 10.86 -27.24 -12.87
N PRO A 55 9.91 -27.83 -12.11
CA PRO A 55 9.74 -29.28 -12.19
C PRO A 55 8.26 -29.67 -12.37
N VAL A 56 7.97 -30.46 -13.40
CA VAL A 56 7.68 -31.91 -13.34
C VAL A 56 6.29 -32.23 -12.79
N LEU A 57 5.36 -32.56 -13.71
CA LEU A 57 4.58 -33.80 -13.68
C LEU A 57 4.24 -34.20 -15.13
N ALA A 58 4.50 -35.46 -15.46
CA ALA A 58 4.10 -36.15 -16.68
C ALA A 58 3.53 -37.53 -16.27
N PRO A 59 2.96 -38.34 -17.18
CA PRO A 59 1.56 -38.26 -17.61
C PRO A 59 0.85 -39.61 -17.41
N LEU A 60 -0.48 -39.67 -17.60
CA LEU A 60 -1.17 -40.88 -18.06
C LEU A 60 -2.49 -40.51 -18.76
N ASN A 61 -2.74 -41.23 -19.85
CA ASN A 61 -3.66 -40.94 -20.94
C ASN A 61 -4.97 -41.74 -20.82
N ASP A 62 -5.96 -41.29 -21.59
CA ASP A 62 -7.12 -42.00 -22.13
C ASP A 62 -8.28 -42.42 -21.20
N LEU A 63 -9.46 -41.83 -21.47
CA LEU A 63 -10.64 -42.56 -21.97
C LEU A 63 -11.64 -41.59 -22.65
N ASN A 64 -12.10 -42.03 -23.83
CA ASN A 64 -12.87 -41.37 -24.89
C ASN A 64 -14.37 -41.14 -24.53
N PRO A 65 -15.10 -40.19 -25.16
CA PRO A 65 -16.53 -39.93 -24.90
C PRO A 65 -17.44 -40.56 -25.98
N PRO A 66 -18.77 -40.68 -25.75
CA PRO A 66 -19.71 -40.87 -26.85
C PRO A 66 -20.50 -39.61 -27.17
N ALA A 67 -20.69 -39.44 -28.47
CA ALA A 67 -21.43 -38.40 -29.15
C ALA A 67 -22.92 -38.36 -28.78
N ASN A 68 -23.47 -37.15 -28.73
CA ASN A 68 -24.91 -36.89 -28.73
C ASN A 68 -25.34 -36.66 -30.19
N LEU A 69 -26.30 -37.47 -30.65
CA LEU A 69 -26.90 -37.43 -31.98
C LEU A 69 -28.32 -36.88 -31.85
N ASP A 70 -28.60 -35.81 -32.60
CA ASP A 70 -29.94 -35.37 -32.96
C ASP A 70 -30.75 -36.51 -33.58
N LEU A 71 -31.97 -36.76 -33.06
CA LEU A 71 -33.08 -37.18 -33.91
C LEU A 71 -34.44 -36.93 -33.25
N ILE A 72 -35.19 -36.01 -33.86
CA ILE A 72 -36.60 -35.70 -33.57
C ILE A 72 -37.44 -36.70 -34.36
N GLY A 73 -38.35 -37.42 -33.70
CA GLY A 73 -39.25 -38.38 -34.33
C GLY A 73 -40.52 -38.59 -33.52
N SER A 74 -41.59 -37.94 -33.97
CA SER A 74 -43.00 -38.22 -33.68
C SER A 74 -43.37 -39.69 -33.94
N TYR A 75 -44.28 -40.30 -33.16
CA TYR A 75 -45.48 -41.02 -33.66
C TYR A 75 -46.31 -41.61 -32.50
N SER A 76 -47.61 -41.70 -32.78
CA SER A 76 -48.76 -42.04 -31.95
C SER A 76 -49.02 -43.55 -31.85
N GLY A 77 -49.77 -43.97 -30.82
CA GLY A 77 -50.88 -44.93 -30.95
C GLY A 77 -50.62 -46.45 -30.87
N GLU A 78 -51.23 -47.05 -29.83
CA GLU A 78 -52.29 -48.07 -29.98
C GLU A 78 -51.96 -49.61 -29.85
N LEU A 79 -52.75 -50.24 -28.96
CA LEU A 79 -53.19 -51.66 -28.83
C LEU A 79 -52.18 -52.84 -28.78
N ALA A 80 -52.27 -53.63 -27.70
CA ALA A 80 -52.84 -55.00 -27.69
C ALA A 80 -52.24 -55.89 -26.57
N ALA A 81 -53.12 -56.68 -25.94
CA ALA A 81 -52.78 -57.80 -25.06
C ALA A 81 -52.04 -58.93 -25.81
N PRO A 82 -51.41 -59.89 -25.11
CA PRO A 82 -52.11 -61.16 -24.93
C PRO A 82 -51.85 -61.87 -23.57
N ASN A 83 -52.42 -63.07 -23.50
CA ASN A 83 -52.90 -63.85 -22.37
C ASN A 83 -51.89 -64.89 -21.83
N SER A 84 -52.21 -65.43 -20.64
CA SER A 84 -51.95 -66.77 -20.10
C SER A 84 -50.60 -67.12 -19.40
N GLY A 85 -50.73 -67.81 -18.25
CA GLY A 85 -49.69 -68.67 -17.68
C GLY A 85 -49.69 -68.82 -16.14
N TYR A 86 -50.42 -69.81 -15.61
CA TYR A 86 -50.39 -70.27 -14.20
C TYR A 86 -49.01 -70.79 -13.75
N PRO A 87 -48.73 -70.89 -12.42
CA PRO A 87 -48.83 -72.21 -11.77
C PRO A 87 -49.36 -72.23 -10.31
N LEU A 88 -49.84 -73.42 -9.94
CA LEU A 88 -50.25 -74.01 -8.64
C LEU A 88 -49.07 -74.12 -7.62
N PRO A 89 -49.26 -74.35 -6.28
CA PRO A 89 -49.66 -75.68 -5.76
C PRO A 89 -50.38 -75.80 -4.38
N ASN A 90 -50.99 -77.00 -4.21
CA ASN A 90 -51.12 -77.83 -3.00
C ASN A 90 -51.99 -77.35 -1.81
N SER A 91 -52.70 -78.19 -1.06
CA SER A 91 -52.75 -79.65 -0.88
C SER A 91 -54.07 -80.00 -0.17
N MET A 92 -54.68 -81.16 -0.45
CA MET A 92 -55.76 -81.70 0.39
C MET A 92 -55.45 -83.17 0.73
N TYR A 93 -55.44 -83.44 2.03
CA TYR A 93 -55.07 -84.71 2.68
C TYR A 93 -56.29 -85.63 2.87
N CYS A 94 -56.05 -86.92 2.57
CA CYS A 94 -56.36 -88.18 3.30
C CYS A 94 -57.77 -88.54 3.85
N ILE A 95 -58.44 -89.62 3.35
CA ILE A 95 -58.57 -91.07 3.78
C ILE A 95 -59.09 -91.34 5.23
N PRO A 96 -59.56 -92.57 5.64
CA PRO A 96 -60.07 -93.77 4.93
C PRO A 96 -61.24 -94.57 5.64
N SER A 97 -61.64 -95.72 5.03
CA SER A 97 -61.95 -97.04 5.65
C SER A 97 -63.20 -97.23 6.54
N SER A 98 -63.89 -98.38 6.65
CA SER A 98 -63.89 -99.73 6.04
C SER A 98 -65.06 -100.53 6.70
N LEU A 99 -65.34 -101.75 6.18
CA LEU A 99 -65.73 -102.99 6.90
C LEU A 99 -67.21 -103.46 6.97
N MET A 100 -67.36 -104.77 6.62
CA MET A 100 -68.21 -105.82 7.22
C MET A 100 -69.71 -105.84 6.80
N LEU A 101 -70.45 -106.95 6.62
CA LEU A 101 -70.22 -108.41 6.55
C LEU A 101 -71.60 -109.05 6.18
N ALA A 102 -71.62 -110.22 5.53
CA ALA A 102 -72.81 -111.08 5.34
C ALA A 102 -73.10 -111.97 6.60
N PRO A 103 -73.84 -113.10 6.52
CA PRO A 103 -75.28 -113.41 6.36
C PRO A 103 -75.84 -114.13 7.65
N PRO A 104 -76.97 -114.91 7.66
CA PRO A 104 -77.10 -116.30 7.11
C PRO A 104 -78.45 -116.54 6.36
N MET A 105 -78.68 -117.48 5.43
CA MET A 105 -78.56 -118.96 5.33
C MET A 105 -79.57 -119.81 6.14
N LEU A 106 -80.48 -120.46 5.36
CA LEU A 106 -80.89 -121.88 5.36
C LEU A 106 -81.79 -122.51 6.46
N VAL A 107 -82.61 -123.46 5.97
CA VAL A 107 -82.93 -124.83 6.50
C VAL A 107 -84.43 -125.14 6.77
N SER A 108 -84.96 -125.97 5.86
CA SER A 108 -85.95 -127.07 5.94
C SER A 108 -86.73 -127.40 7.23
N ALA A 109 -87.96 -127.92 7.06
CA ALA A 109 -88.36 -129.28 7.50
C ALA A 109 -89.81 -129.67 7.11
N ILE A 110 -89.96 -130.84 6.48
CA ILE A 110 -91.12 -131.76 6.54
C ILE A 110 -90.95 -132.57 7.86
N PRO A 111 -91.99 -132.85 8.67
CA PRO A 111 -92.71 -134.15 8.67
C PRO A 111 -94.19 -134.02 9.11
N GLY A 112 -95.09 -134.99 9.01
CA GLY A 112 -95.07 -136.41 8.66
C GLY A 112 -96.53 -136.88 8.48
N GLN A 113 -96.76 -137.76 7.50
CA GLN A 113 -97.18 -139.16 7.70
C GLN A 113 -98.61 -139.40 8.19
N ALA A 114 -99.41 -139.87 7.22
CA ALA A 114 -100.14 -141.14 7.22
C ALA A 114 -101.17 -141.40 8.34
N VAL A 115 -102.45 -141.43 7.96
CA VAL A 115 -103.38 -142.53 8.31
C VAL A 115 -104.44 -142.67 7.19
N GLN A 116 -104.49 -143.83 6.53
CA GLN A 116 -105.70 -144.39 5.89
C GLN A 116 -106.45 -145.22 6.93
N PRO A 117 -107.80 -145.40 6.90
CA PRO A 117 -108.49 -146.08 5.77
C PRO A 117 -109.96 -145.65 5.47
N MET A 118 -110.52 -146.22 4.39
CA MET A 118 -111.95 -146.22 4.03
C MET A 118 -112.81 -146.89 5.14
N PRO A 119 -114.16 -146.73 5.14
CA PRO A 119 -115.00 -147.71 4.42
C PRO A 119 -116.36 -147.19 3.89
N MET A 120 -116.97 -147.95 2.97
CA MET A 120 -118.42 -147.93 2.69
C MET A 120 -119.24 -148.28 3.95
N PRO A 121 -120.58 -148.11 3.95
CA PRO A 121 -121.38 -149.34 3.82
C PRO A 121 -122.75 -149.18 3.12
N MET A 122 -123.10 -150.17 2.29
CA MET A 122 -124.43 -150.77 2.30
C MET A 122 -124.54 -151.70 3.53
N PRO A 123 -125.72 -151.86 4.13
CA PRO A 123 -126.33 -153.21 4.18
C PRO A 123 -127.87 -153.19 4.05
N TYR A 124 -128.53 -154.00 3.20
CA TYR A 124 -128.98 -155.41 3.40
C TYR A 124 -130.04 -155.55 4.53
N PRO A 125 -130.88 -156.62 4.63
CA PRO A 125 -131.45 -157.57 3.65
C PRO A 125 -132.93 -158.04 3.92
N VAL A 126 -133.53 -158.72 2.91
CA VAL A 126 -134.24 -160.05 2.96
C VAL A 126 -135.64 -160.25 3.63
N ASP A 127 -136.50 -160.89 2.80
CA ASP A 127 -137.58 -161.88 3.00
C ASP A 127 -139.05 -161.56 3.38
N GLN A 128 -139.90 -162.28 2.62
CA GLN A 128 -141.30 -162.74 2.72
C GLN A 128 -141.90 -162.91 4.15
N PRO A 129 -143.24 -163.07 4.35
CA PRO A 129 -144.25 -163.71 3.48
C PRO A 129 -145.66 -163.07 3.45
N MET A 130 -146.60 -163.74 2.74
CA MET A 130 -148.05 -163.46 2.71
C MET A 130 -148.69 -163.42 4.13
N PRO A 131 -149.95 -162.93 4.29
CA PRO A 131 -151.08 -163.87 4.21
C PRO A 131 -152.42 -163.30 3.68
N GLN A 132 -153.32 -164.22 3.28
CA GLN A 132 -154.78 -164.05 3.21
C GLN A 132 -155.34 -163.42 4.51
N PRO A 133 -156.48 -162.72 4.44
CA PRO A 133 -157.67 -163.30 5.08
C PRO A 133 -158.96 -163.19 4.25
N LEU A 134 -159.79 -164.24 4.38
CA LEU A 134 -161.27 -164.23 4.41
C LEU A 134 -161.99 -163.39 3.35
N MET A 135 -162.50 -164.00 2.26
CA MET A 135 -163.78 -164.73 2.21
C MET A 135 -164.90 -164.07 3.01
N GLU A 136 -166.01 -163.85 2.29
CA GLU A 136 -167.36 -163.67 2.80
C GLU A 136 -167.60 -162.35 3.59
N SER A 137 -168.59 -161.55 3.27
CA SER A 137 -169.84 -161.92 2.61
C SER A 137 -170.47 -160.67 2.01
N LEU A 138 -171.15 -160.85 0.87
CA LEU A 138 -172.30 -160.03 0.47
C LEU A 138 -171.97 -158.56 0.09
N GLN A 139 -171.89 -158.33 -1.24
CA GLN A 139 -172.57 -157.26 -2.02
C GLN A 139 -172.94 -155.91 -1.36
N PRO A 140 -172.98 -154.83 -2.18
CA PRO A 140 -172.04 -153.70 -2.23
C PRO A 140 -172.28 -152.60 -1.16
N ASN A 141 -171.23 -151.94 -0.65
CA ASN A 141 -171.38 -150.79 0.26
C ASN A 141 -170.68 -149.52 -0.26
N LEU A 142 -171.51 -148.60 -0.77
CA LEU A 142 -171.22 -147.30 -1.35
C LEU A 142 -170.34 -146.37 -0.46
N ALA A 143 -170.27 -146.65 0.85
CA ALA A 143 -169.56 -145.82 1.83
C ALA A 143 -168.03 -145.84 1.71
N LEU A 144 -167.44 -146.94 1.20
CA LEU A 144 -165.99 -147.03 1.02
C LEU A 144 -165.51 -146.28 -0.24
N GLU A 145 -166.34 -146.24 -1.29
CA GLU A 145 -166.10 -145.40 -2.47
C GLU A 145 -166.13 -143.91 -2.11
N GLN A 146 -167.02 -143.49 -1.19
CA GLN A 146 -167.05 -142.10 -0.70
C GLN A 146 -165.79 -141.72 0.10
N GLN A 147 -165.32 -142.56 1.03
CA GLN A 147 -164.09 -142.24 1.78
C GLN A 147 -162.83 -142.27 0.91
N LEU A 148 -162.78 -143.16 -0.09
CA LEU A 148 -161.67 -143.21 -1.03
C LEU A 148 -161.70 -142.01 -1.98
N ALA A 149 -162.89 -141.51 -2.35
CA ALA A 149 -163.07 -140.27 -3.09
C ALA A 149 -162.68 -139.03 -2.27
N GLU A 150 -163.05 -138.96 -0.99
CA GLU A 150 -162.61 -137.86 -0.11
C GLU A 150 -161.10 -137.86 0.09
N LYS A 151 -160.48 -139.03 0.29
CA LYS A 151 -159.02 -139.14 0.39
C LYS A 151 -158.31 -138.84 -0.93
N SER A 152 -158.89 -139.20 -2.08
CA SER A 152 -158.30 -138.86 -3.37
C SER A 152 -158.37 -137.36 -3.64
N VAL A 153 -159.48 -136.70 -3.25
CA VAL A 153 -159.62 -135.24 -3.29
C VAL A 153 -158.62 -134.57 -2.34
N ALA A 154 -158.44 -135.08 -1.12
CA ALA A 154 -157.45 -134.56 -0.19
C ALA A 154 -156.00 -134.78 -0.66
N GLN A 155 -155.71 -135.93 -1.27
CA GLN A 155 -154.41 -136.22 -1.88
C GLN A 155 -154.13 -135.28 -3.04
N GLU A 156 -155.13 -134.98 -3.86
CA GLU A 156 -154.99 -134.05 -4.99
C GLU A 156 -154.83 -132.60 -4.51
N ALA A 157 -155.52 -132.21 -3.44
CA ALA A 157 -155.31 -130.92 -2.77
C ALA A 157 -153.90 -130.78 -2.19
N LEU A 158 -153.38 -131.82 -1.53
CA LEU A 158 -152.02 -131.83 -0.99
C LEU A 158 -150.96 -131.82 -2.10
N LYS A 159 -151.18 -132.53 -3.21
CA LYS A 159 -150.32 -132.43 -4.40
C LYS A 159 -150.30 -131.02 -4.97
N LYS A 160 -151.44 -130.36 -5.00
CA LYS A 160 -151.55 -128.96 -5.46
C LYS A 160 -150.78 -128.02 -4.53
N GLU A 161 -150.93 -128.15 -3.22
CA GLU A 161 -150.18 -127.37 -2.24
C GLU A 161 -148.67 -127.65 -2.31
N LEU A 162 -148.27 -128.91 -2.51
CA LEU A 162 -146.88 -129.31 -2.71
C LEU A 162 -146.30 -128.72 -4.02
N ALA A 163 -147.09 -128.69 -5.09
CA ALA A 163 -146.70 -128.08 -6.36
C ALA A 163 -146.53 -126.56 -6.21
N GLU A 164 -147.48 -125.87 -5.57
CA GLU A 164 -147.39 -124.43 -5.26
C GLU A 164 -146.19 -124.13 -4.35
N ARG A 165 -145.91 -124.98 -3.35
CA ARG A 165 -144.74 -124.85 -2.47
C ARG A 165 -143.43 -125.10 -3.23
N THR A 166 -143.42 -126.03 -4.18
CA THR A 166 -142.25 -126.31 -5.02
C THR A 166 -141.99 -125.13 -5.95
N GLU A 167 -143.03 -124.57 -6.57
CA GLU A 167 -142.93 -123.35 -7.38
C GLU A 167 -142.45 -122.15 -6.56
N ALA A 168 -142.93 -122.01 -5.31
CA ALA A 168 -142.44 -120.98 -4.39
C ALA A 168 -140.96 -121.18 -4.01
N MET A 169 -140.52 -122.43 -3.79
CA MET A 169 -139.11 -122.76 -3.54
C MET A 169 -138.24 -122.52 -4.77
N ASP A 170 -138.73 -122.83 -5.97
CA ASP A 170 -138.04 -122.56 -7.22
C ASP A 170 -137.90 -121.06 -7.47
N ASN A 171 -138.96 -120.28 -7.25
CA ASN A 171 -138.91 -118.80 -7.32
C ASN A 171 -137.91 -118.22 -6.30
N MET A 172 -137.92 -118.72 -5.06
CA MET A 172 -136.94 -118.29 -4.05
C MET A 172 -135.52 -118.71 -4.44
N ARG A 173 -135.34 -119.89 -5.04
CA ARG A 173 -134.05 -120.37 -5.56
C ARG A 173 -133.55 -119.49 -6.70
N PHE A 174 -134.41 -119.08 -7.63
CA PHE A 174 -134.04 -118.12 -8.69
C PHE A 174 -133.65 -116.75 -8.11
N GLN A 175 -134.43 -116.21 -7.17
CA GLN A 175 -134.06 -114.95 -6.49
C GLN A 175 -132.73 -115.05 -5.74
N LEU A 176 -132.43 -116.19 -5.11
CA LEU A 176 -131.14 -116.41 -4.45
C LEU A 176 -129.98 -116.47 -5.46
N ILE A 177 -130.20 -117.02 -6.65
CA ILE A 177 -129.20 -117.02 -7.73
C ILE A 177 -128.95 -115.58 -8.21
N ASP A 178 -130.01 -114.81 -8.47
CA ASP A 178 -129.89 -113.41 -8.92
C ASP A 178 -129.20 -112.53 -7.85
N ASN A 179 -129.56 -112.71 -6.57
CA ASN A 179 -128.91 -111.99 -5.46
C ASN A 179 -127.43 -112.39 -5.29
N GLU A 180 -127.08 -113.65 -5.58
CA GLU A 180 -125.70 -114.12 -5.55
C GLU A 180 -124.89 -113.53 -6.70
N GLU A 181 -125.49 -113.38 -7.89
CA GLU A 181 -124.88 -112.68 -9.01
C GLU A 181 -124.64 -111.19 -8.69
N ASP A 182 -125.63 -110.50 -8.09
CA ASP A 182 -125.48 -109.12 -7.62
C ASP A 182 -124.39 -109.00 -6.52
N ARG A 183 -124.30 -109.97 -5.60
CA ARG A 183 -123.25 -110.02 -4.56
C ARG A 183 -121.87 -110.09 -5.21
N VAL A 184 -121.68 -110.98 -6.18
CA VAL A 184 -120.41 -111.12 -6.91
C VAL A 184 -120.07 -109.84 -7.67
N GLN A 185 -121.04 -109.21 -8.35
CA GLN A 185 -120.81 -107.93 -9.03
C GLN A 185 -120.43 -106.80 -8.07
N LEU A 186 -121.01 -106.78 -6.86
CA LEU A 186 -120.64 -105.83 -5.81
C LEU A 186 -119.25 -106.11 -5.25
N GLU A 187 -118.86 -107.37 -5.07
CA GLU A 187 -117.50 -107.77 -4.68
C GLU A 187 -116.46 -107.38 -5.73
N ASP A 188 -116.76 -107.57 -7.01
CA ASP A 188 -115.90 -107.11 -8.12
C ASP A 188 -115.75 -105.58 -8.14
N LYS A 189 -116.83 -104.83 -7.88
CA LYS A 189 -116.77 -103.36 -7.76
C LYS A 189 -116.00 -102.91 -6.52
N LEU A 190 -116.16 -103.61 -5.40
CA LEU A 190 -115.45 -103.32 -4.16
C LEU A 190 -113.96 -103.54 -4.35
N THR A 191 -113.55 -104.69 -4.88
CA THR A 191 -112.14 -104.98 -5.18
C THR A 191 -111.54 -104.00 -6.19
N ALA A 192 -112.29 -103.61 -7.22
CA ALA A 192 -111.87 -102.55 -8.15
C ALA A 192 -111.72 -101.18 -7.45
N SER A 193 -112.60 -100.85 -6.51
CA SER A 193 -112.52 -99.63 -5.71
C SER A 193 -111.33 -99.65 -4.74
N GLU A 194 -111.07 -100.78 -4.09
CA GLU A 194 -109.91 -100.99 -3.21
C GLU A 194 -108.59 -100.92 -3.99
N ALA A 195 -108.55 -101.48 -5.19
CA ALA A 195 -107.40 -101.34 -6.10
C ALA A 195 -107.17 -99.87 -6.48
N LYS A 196 -108.24 -99.12 -6.78
CA LYS A 196 -108.16 -97.68 -7.08
C LYS A 196 -107.73 -96.87 -5.85
N GLN A 197 -108.21 -97.20 -4.65
CA GLN A 197 -107.79 -96.58 -3.40
C GLN A 197 -106.29 -96.81 -3.15
N THR A 198 -105.81 -98.03 -3.38
CA THR A 198 -104.39 -98.37 -3.27
C THR A 198 -103.55 -97.57 -4.27
N GLN A 199 -103.99 -97.48 -5.53
CA GLN A 199 -103.32 -96.68 -6.56
C GLN A 199 -103.27 -95.19 -6.19
N LEU A 200 -104.39 -94.63 -5.71
CA LEU A 200 -104.45 -93.23 -5.27
C LEU A 200 -103.55 -92.97 -4.06
N THR A 201 -103.46 -93.93 -3.13
CA THR A 201 -102.57 -93.83 -1.97
C THR A 201 -101.11 -93.82 -2.40
N GLN A 202 -100.71 -94.73 -3.29
CA GLN A 202 -99.35 -94.75 -3.86
C GLN A 202 -99.02 -93.46 -4.62
N GLN A 203 -99.97 -92.91 -5.37
CA GLN A 203 -99.80 -91.62 -6.05
C GLN A 203 -99.63 -90.47 -5.06
N LEU A 204 -100.40 -90.46 -3.96
CA LEU A 204 -100.27 -89.45 -2.92
C LEU A 204 -98.92 -89.55 -2.21
N GLU A 205 -98.46 -90.75 -1.89
CA GLU A 205 -97.13 -90.97 -1.29
C GLU A 205 -96.00 -90.52 -2.22
N ALA A 206 -96.09 -90.86 -3.51
CA ALA A 206 -95.13 -90.40 -4.51
C ALA A 206 -95.14 -88.86 -4.65
N ALA A 207 -96.31 -88.24 -4.66
CA ALA A 207 -96.45 -86.78 -4.71
C ALA A 207 -95.88 -86.10 -3.45
N ASN A 208 -96.12 -86.66 -2.26
CA ASN A 208 -95.55 -86.16 -1.00
C ASN A 208 -94.03 -86.29 -0.97
N HIS A 209 -93.47 -87.39 -1.51
CA HIS A 209 -92.03 -87.55 -1.65
C HIS A 209 -91.44 -86.50 -2.59
N GLN A 210 -92.05 -86.28 -3.76
CA GLN A 210 -91.65 -85.23 -4.69
C GLN A 210 -91.75 -83.83 -4.06
N GLN A 211 -92.80 -83.56 -3.28
CA GLN A 211 -92.93 -82.29 -2.56
C GLN A 211 -91.78 -82.09 -1.56
N THR A 212 -91.40 -83.14 -0.84
CA THR A 212 -90.28 -83.09 0.12
C THR A 212 -88.95 -82.85 -0.59
N GLU A 213 -88.72 -83.52 -1.72
CA GLU A 213 -87.52 -83.33 -2.53
C GLU A 213 -87.43 -81.90 -3.08
N LEU A 214 -88.52 -81.39 -3.67
CA LEU A 214 -88.60 -80.01 -4.17
C LEU A 214 -88.40 -78.98 -3.06
N THR A 215 -88.94 -79.24 -1.87
CA THR A 215 -88.75 -78.37 -0.69
C THR A 215 -87.28 -78.33 -0.28
N THR A 216 -86.62 -79.48 -0.24
CA THR A 216 -85.19 -79.58 0.08
C THR A 216 -84.33 -78.85 -0.97
N GLN A 217 -84.66 -79.01 -2.25
CA GLN A 217 -83.96 -78.30 -3.34
C GLN A 217 -84.17 -76.78 -3.24
N LEU A 218 -85.38 -76.33 -2.89
CA LEU A 218 -85.69 -74.92 -2.70
C LEU A 218 -84.89 -74.34 -1.53
N GLU A 219 -84.85 -75.03 -0.40
CA GLU A 219 -84.05 -74.62 0.77
C GLU A 219 -82.56 -74.53 0.43
N ALA A 220 -82.00 -75.52 -0.28
CA ALA A 220 -80.62 -75.49 -0.75
C ALA A 220 -80.36 -74.32 -1.71
N SER A 221 -81.30 -74.04 -2.61
CA SER A 221 -81.21 -72.90 -3.54
C SER A 221 -81.26 -71.56 -2.80
N ASN A 222 -82.13 -71.41 -1.80
CA ASN A 222 -82.22 -70.22 -0.97
C ASN A 222 -80.96 -70.01 -0.11
N ALA A 223 -80.38 -71.09 0.43
CA ALA A 223 -79.11 -71.03 1.14
C ALA A 223 -77.98 -70.57 0.19
N LYS A 224 -77.92 -71.10 -1.03
CA LYS A 224 -76.96 -70.67 -2.05
C LYS A 224 -77.18 -69.23 -2.49
N GLN A 225 -78.43 -68.77 -2.61
CA GLN A 225 -78.76 -67.38 -2.89
C GLN A 225 -78.23 -66.46 -1.79
N THR A 226 -78.44 -66.83 -0.52
CA THR A 226 -77.94 -66.05 0.63
C THR A 226 -76.43 -65.93 0.63
N GLU A 227 -75.73 -67.04 0.34
CA GLU A 227 -74.26 -67.06 0.21
C GLU A 227 -73.79 -66.15 -0.93
N LEU A 228 -74.41 -66.25 -2.12
CA LEU A 228 -74.06 -65.38 -3.25
C LEU A 228 -74.32 -63.91 -2.94
N THR A 229 -75.42 -63.58 -2.25
CA THR A 229 -75.70 -62.21 -1.82
C THR A 229 -74.61 -61.70 -0.89
N SER A 230 -74.19 -62.48 0.10
CA SER A 230 -73.08 -62.08 0.99
C SER A 230 -71.77 -61.88 0.23
N GLN A 231 -71.47 -62.71 -0.78
CA GLN A 231 -70.29 -62.53 -1.61
C GLN A 231 -70.35 -61.27 -2.47
N ILE A 232 -71.52 -60.93 -3.00
CA ILE A 232 -71.74 -59.70 -3.77
C ILE A 232 -71.54 -58.48 -2.88
N GLU A 233 -72.10 -58.46 -1.67
CA GLU A 233 -71.93 -57.36 -0.71
C GLU A 233 -70.45 -57.17 -0.34
N LEU A 234 -69.72 -58.27 -0.09
CA LEU A 234 -68.28 -58.21 0.16
C LEU A 234 -67.50 -57.68 -1.05
N ALA A 235 -67.86 -58.12 -2.27
CA ALA A 235 -67.23 -57.64 -3.49
C ALA A 235 -67.49 -56.16 -3.73
N GLN A 236 -68.71 -55.67 -3.46
CA GLN A 236 -69.07 -54.26 -3.53
C GLN A 236 -68.31 -53.43 -2.49
N ALA A 237 -68.15 -53.93 -1.26
CA ALA A 237 -67.35 -53.27 -0.24
C ALA A 237 -65.87 -53.15 -0.67
N LYS A 238 -65.28 -54.23 -1.21
CA LYS A 238 -63.92 -54.20 -1.77
C LYS A 238 -63.79 -53.25 -2.97
N GLN A 239 -64.81 -53.19 -3.83
CA GLN A 239 -64.82 -52.27 -4.95
C GLN A 239 -64.82 -50.82 -4.46
N ALA A 240 -65.66 -50.48 -3.46
CA ALA A 240 -65.70 -49.15 -2.88
C ALA A 240 -64.37 -48.77 -2.22
N GLU A 241 -63.72 -49.70 -1.51
CA GLU A 241 -62.39 -49.49 -0.93
C GLU A 241 -61.35 -49.20 -2.02
N LEU A 242 -61.33 -50.00 -3.09
CA LEU A 242 -60.37 -49.82 -4.18
C LEU A 242 -60.61 -48.50 -4.93
N THR A 243 -61.87 -48.09 -5.13
CA THR A 243 -62.21 -46.78 -5.69
C THR A 243 -61.68 -45.65 -4.81
N ALA A 244 -61.88 -45.72 -3.49
CA ALA A 244 -61.35 -44.71 -2.56
C ALA A 244 -59.81 -44.65 -2.58
N GLN A 245 -59.13 -45.79 -2.72
CA GLN A 245 -57.67 -45.85 -2.87
C GLN A 245 -57.21 -45.19 -4.18
N VAL A 246 -57.91 -45.42 -5.29
CA VAL A 246 -57.62 -44.78 -6.58
C VAL A 246 -57.83 -43.26 -6.51
N ASP A 247 -58.92 -42.80 -5.90
CA ASP A 247 -59.18 -41.37 -5.74
C ASP A 247 -58.11 -40.70 -4.87
N ALA A 248 -57.68 -41.34 -3.79
CA ALA A 248 -56.59 -40.85 -2.96
C ALA A 248 -55.25 -40.82 -3.72
N ALA A 249 -54.96 -41.84 -4.54
CA ALA A 249 -53.77 -41.87 -5.37
C ALA A 249 -53.78 -40.77 -6.43
N ASN A 250 -54.92 -40.52 -7.08
CA ASN A 250 -55.10 -39.44 -8.04
C ASN A 250 -54.92 -38.06 -7.39
N ALA A 251 -55.50 -37.85 -6.20
CA ALA A 251 -55.30 -36.60 -5.46
C ALA A 251 -53.82 -36.38 -5.11
N LYS A 252 -53.11 -37.43 -4.70
CA LYS A 252 -51.66 -37.37 -4.45
C LYS A 252 -50.86 -37.11 -5.73
N GLN A 253 -51.27 -37.67 -6.87
CA GLN A 253 -50.65 -37.40 -8.17
C GLN A 253 -50.84 -35.94 -8.58
N THR A 254 -52.02 -35.36 -8.38
CA THR A 254 -52.28 -33.94 -8.65
C THR A 254 -51.38 -33.05 -7.78
N GLU A 255 -51.29 -33.34 -6.47
CA GLU A 255 -50.43 -32.60 -5.54
C GLU A 255 -48.95 -32.66 -5.97
N LEU A 256 -48.45 -33.86 -6.29
CA LEU A 256 -47.07 -34.03 -6.75
C LEU A 256 -46.81 -33.30 -8.08
N THR A 257 -47.78 -33.30 -8.99
CA THR A 257 -47.69 -32.54 -10.26
C THR A 257 -47.57 -31.03 -9.98
N SER A 258 -48.41 -30.48 -9.10
CA SER A 258 -48.33 -29.06 -8.72
C SER A 258 -47.02 -28.71 -8.02
N GLN A 259 -46.50 -29.59 -7.16
CA GLN A 259 -45.19 -29.40 -6.53
C GLN A 259 -44.05 -29.41 -7.58
N LEU A 260 -44.13 -30.28 -8.58
CA LEU A 260 -43.14 -30.33 -9.66
C LEU A 260 -43.17 -29.06 -10.51
N GLU A 261 -44.35 -28.57 -10.87
CA GLU A 261 -44.51 -27.31 -11.61
C GLU A 261 -43.94 -26.13 -10.83
N ALA A 262 -44.21 -26.04 -9.53
CA ALA A 262 -43.64 -25.01 -8.66
C ALA A 262 -42.11 -25.12 -8.55
N ALA A 263 -41.57 -26.33 -8.46
CA ALA A 263 -40.13 -26.56 -8.44
C ALA A 263 -39.46 -26.14 -9.76
N ASN A 264 -40.07 -26.46 -10.89
CA ASN A 264 -39.59 -26.07 -12.22
C ASN A 264 -39.63 -24.54 -12.42
N ALA A 265 -40.69 -23.88 -11.96
CA ALA A 265 -40.78 -22.42 -11.98
C ALA A 265 -39.66 -21.77 -11.14
N LYS A 266 -39.40 -22.31 -9.94
CA LYS A 266 -38.31 -21.85 -9.08
C LYS A 266 -36.93 -22.11 -9.71
N GLN A 267 -36.75 -23.23 -10.40
CA GLN A 267 -35.53 -23.51 -11.15
C GLN A 267 -35.31 -22.48 -12.27
N ALA A 268 -36.35 -22.14 -13.02
CA ALA A 268 -36.27 -21.12 -14.07
C ALA A 268 -35.88 -19.74 -13.50
N GLU A 269 -36.49 -19.34 -12.38
CA GLU A 269 -36.15 -18.09 -11.69
C GLU A 269 -34.68 -18.06 -11.26
N LEU A 270 -34.20 -19.13 -10.62
CA LEU A 270 -32.80 -19.24 -10.21
C LEU A 270 -31.84 -19.20 -11.40
N SER A 271 -32.20 -19.81 -12.53
CA SER A 271 -31.40 -19.75 -13.76
C SER A 271 -31.27 -18.32 -14.28
N THR A 272 -32.38 -17.56 -14.32
CA THR A 272 -32.34 -16.14 -14.72
C THR A 272 -31.52 -15.28 -13.76
N GLN A 273 -31.60 -15.53 -12.45
CA GLN A 273 -30.77 -14.83 -11.47
C GLN A 273 -29.27 -15.13 -11.66
N LEU A 274 -28.93 -16.38 -11.97
CA LEU A 274 -27.55 -16.78 -12.25
C LEU A 274 -27.00 -16.08 -13.51
N GLU A 275 -27.78 -16.05 -14.58
CA GLU A 275 -27.41 -15.34 -15.82
C GLU A 275 -27.18 -13.85 -15.58
N ALA A 276 -28.07 -13.19 -14.83
CA ALA A 276 -27.92 -11.79 -14.45
C ALA A 276 -26.66 -11.55 -13.60
N SER A 277 -26.36 -12.45 -12.66
CA SER A 277 -25.14 -12.37 -11.84
C SER A 277 -23.87 -12.53 -12.69
N ASN A 278 -23.86 -13.46 -13.64
CA ASN A 278 -22.73 -13.67 -14.55
C ASN A 278 -22.52 -12.48 -15.50
N ALA A 279 -23.61 -11.86 -15.98
CA ALA A 279 -23.53 -10.63 -16.77
C ALA A 279 -22.91 -9.49 -15.95
N LYS A 280 -23.34 -9.32 -14.70
CA LYS A 280 -22.77 -8.32 -13.79
C LYS A 280 -21.29 -8.59 -13.46
N GLN A 281 -20.90 -9.85 -13.29
CA GLN A 281 -19.50 -10.22 -13.11
C GLN A 281 -18.66 -9.84 -14.33
N THR A 282 -19.18 -10.07 -15.54
CA THR A 282 -18.53 -9.70 -16.79
C THR A 282 -18.35 -8.19 -16.88
N GLU A 283 -19.41 -7.42 -16.58
CA GLU A 283 -19.37 -5.97 -16.54
C GLU A 283 -18.30 -5.44 -15.57
N LEU A 284 -18.28 -5.94 -14.33
CA LEU A 284 -17.28 -5.56 -13.32
C LEU A 284 -15.86 -5.92 -13.76
N THR A 285 -15.67 -7.06 -14.41
CA THR A 285 -14.36 -7.48 -14.94
C THR A 285 -13.89 -6.53 -16.05
N THR A 286 -14.80 -6.10 -16.94
CA THR A 286 -14.49 -5.10 -17.96
C THR A 286 -14.14 -3.75 -17.34
N GLN A 287 -14.92 -3.29 -16.35
CA GLN A 287 -14.63 -2.04 -15.64
C GLN A 287 -13.26 -2.08 -14.96
N LEU A 288 -12.90 -3.20 -14.33
CA LEU A 288 -11.58 -3.39 -13.71
C LEU A 288 -10.46 -3.32 -14.75
N ALA A 289 -10.63 -3.97 -15.91
CA ALA A 289 -9.65 -3.92 -17.00
C ALA A 289 -9.48 -2.48 -17.52
N THR A 290 -10.57 -1.74 -17.70
CA THR A 290 -10.52 -0.32 -18.10
C THR A 290 -9.80 0.53 -17.06
N ALA A 291 -10.10 0.35 -15.77
CA ALA A 291 -9.44 1.08 -14.69
C ALA A 291 -7.93 0.80 -14.63
N ASN A 292 -7.51 -0.46 -14.82
CA ASN A 292 -6.09 -0.83 -14.86
C ASN A 292 -5.36 -0.19 -16.06
N THR A 293 -6.00 -0.12 -17.22
CA THR A 293 -5.46 0.58 -18.39
C THR A 293 -5.30 2.08 -18.10
N GLN A 294 -6.33 2.72 -17.51
CA GLN A 294 -6.25 4.13 -17.11
C GLN A 294 -5.15 4.38 -16.07
N GLN A 295 -4.98 3.49 -15.10
CA GLN A 295 -3.89 3.57 -14.12
C GLN A 295 -2.52 3.51 -14.80
N THR A 296 -2.36 2.62 -15.77
CA THR A 296 -1.11 2.47 -16.53
C THR A 296 -0.81 3.74 -17.36
N GLU A 297 -1.85 4.30 -17.99
CA GLU A 297 -1.73 5.55 -18.75
C GLU A 297 -1.35 6.74 -17.83
N LEU A 298 -2.03 6.89 -16.69
CA LEU A 298 -1.71 7.93 -15.71
C LEU A 298 -0.28 7.78 -15.16
N THR A 299 0.16 6.54 -14.91
CA THR A 299 1.54 6.26 -14.46
C THR A 299 2.56 6.70 -15.52
N THR A 300 2.29 6.38 -16.79
CA THR A 300 3.14 6.79 -17.92
C THR A 300 3.18 8.32 -18.06
N GLN A 301 2.04 8.99 -17.92
CA GLN A 301 1.96 10.45 -17.94
C GLN A 301 2.75 11.09 -16.79
N LEU A 302 2.69 10.50 -15.59
CA LEU A 302 3.44 10.95 -14.43
C LEU A 302 4.96 10.81 -14.66
N GLU A 303 5.42 9.68 -15.18
CA GLU A 303 6.82 9.47 -15.53
C GLU A 303 7.30 10.48 -16.57
N ALA A 304 6.51 10.74 -17.61
CA ALA A 304 6.81 11.75 -18.61
C ALA A 304 6.88 13.17 -18.01
N ALA A 305 5.95 13.52 -17.11
CA ALA A 305 5.96 14.80 -16.41
C ALA A 305 7.21 14.96 -15.53
N ASN A 306 7.60 13.91 -14.80
CA ASN A 306 8.81 13.92 -13.97
C ASN A 306 10.08 14.06 -14.83
N ALA A 307 10.14 13.38 -15.97
CA ALA A 307 11.25 13.54 -16.93
C ALA A 307 11.31 14.97 -17.47
N LYS A 308 10.15 15.56 -17.80
CA LYS A 308 10.05 16.97 -18.24
C LYS A 308 10.51 17.94 -17.14
N GLN A 309 10.17 17.66 -15.89
CA GLN A 309 10.62 18.45 -14.74
C GLN A 309 12.14 18.38 -14.59
N ALA A 310 12.76 17.20 -14.71
CA ALA A 310 14.20 17.03 -14.65
C ALA A 310 14.92 17.78 -15.80
N GLU A 311 14.36 17.72 -17.01
CA GLU A 311 14.85 18.48 -18.17
C GLU A 311 14.83 19.99 -17.89
N LEU A 312 13.69 20.51 -17.41
CA LEU A 312 13.53 21.92 -17.06
C LEU A 312 14.46 22.36 -15.93
N SER A 313 14.66 21.52 -14.91
CA SER A 313 15.62 21.78 -13.82
C SER A 313 17.04 21.92 -14.36
N THR A 314 17.45 21.02 -15.26
CA THR A 314 18.76 21.07 -15.91
C THR A 314 18.91 22.34 -16.76
N GLN A 315 17.89 22.71 -17.53
CA GLN A 315 17.90 23.94 -18.31
C GLN A 315 18.01 25.19 -17.41
N LEU A 316 17.36 25.17 -16.25
CA LEU A 316 17.44 26.26 -15.27
C LEU A 316 18.86 26.38 -14.69
N GLU A 317 19.50 25.28 -14.34
CA GLU A 317 20.90 25.26 -13.87
C GLU A 317 21.86 25.82 -14.92
N VAL A 318 21.71 25.40 -16.19
CA VAL A 318 22.50 25.92 -17.31
C VAL A 318 22.26 27.42 -17.50
N SER A 319 21.02 27.88 -17.40
CA SER A 319 20.69 29.31 -17.50
C SER A 319 21.32 30.13 -16.37
N ASN A 320 21.25 29.64 -15.12
CA ASN A 320 21.87 30.27 -13.96
C ASN A 320 23.40 30.32 -14.07
N ALA A 321 24.03 29.24 -14.56
CA ALA A 321 25.47 29.22 -14.84
C ALA A 321 25.82 30.26 -15.92
N LYS A 322 25.03 30.35 -16.99
CA LYS A 322 25.24 31.36 -18.04
C LYS A 322 25.05 32.78 -17.54
N GLN A 323 24.07 33.02 -16.66
CA GLN A 323 23.88 34.31 -16.00
C GLN A 323 25.09 34.69 -15.14
N THR A 324 25.63 33.73 -14.39
CA THR A 324 26.84 33.93 -13.56
C THR A 324 28.04 34.30 -14.44
N GLU A 325 28.23 33.59 -15.56
CA GLU A 325 29.31 33.91 -16.49
C GLU A 325 29.14 35.28 -17.15
N LEU A 326 27.94 35.62 -17.63
CA LEU A 326 27.65 36.95 -18.17
C LEU A 326 27.90 38.06 -17.14
N SER A 327 27.56 37.81 -15.87
CA SER A 327 27.82 38.75 -14.78
C SER A 327 29.32 38.94 -14.53
N SER A 328 30.11 37.85 -14.59
CA SER A 328 31.57 37.93 -14.51
C SER A 328 32.17 38.68 -15.70
N GLN A 329 31.68 38.43 -16.91
CA GLN A 329 32.14 39.15 -18.11
C GLN A 329 31.83 40.64 -18.00
N LEU A 330 30.63 41.00 -17.51
CA LEU A 330 30.25 42.39 -17.26
C LEU A 330 31.19 43.06 -16.25
N ALA A 331 31.53 42.39 -15.15
CA ALA A 331 32.48 42.90 -14.16
C ALA A 331 33.87 43.12 -14.77
N THR A 332 34.35 42.18 -15.59
CA THR A 332 35.63 42.33 -16.32
C THR A 332 35.59 43.53 -17.27
N SER A 333 34.53 43.70 -18.05
CA SER A 333 34.38 44.86 -18.94
C SER A 333 34.27 46.18 -18.18
N GLN A 334 33.64 46.20 -16.99
CA GLN A 334 33.62 47.36 -16.11
C GLN A 334 35.01 47.73 -15.58
N ASN A 335 35.82 46.73 -15.20
CA ASN A 335 37.21 46.95 -14.79
C ASN A 335 38.06 47.50 -15.95
N GLN A 336 37.93 46.92 -17.15
CA GLN A 336 38.60 47.43 -18.35
C GLN A 336 38.21 48.88 -18.68
N LEU A 337 36.94 49.24 -18.46
CA LEU A 337 36.49 50.63 -18.63
C LEU A 337 37.14 51.57 -17.61
N ALA A 338 37.27 51.14 -16.35
CA ALA A 338 37.96 51.90 -15.31
C ALA A 338 39.47 52.08 -15.61
N GLU A 339 40.12 51.04 -16.14
CA GLU A 339 41.50 51.13 -16.63
C GLU A 339 41.62 52.10 -17.82
N LEU A 340 40.67 52.07 -18.75
CA LEU A 340 40.63 53.00 -19.88
C LEU A 340 40.43 54.45 -19.42
N ASP A 341 39.56 54.68 -18.44
CA ASP A 341 39.37 56.02 -17.88
C ASP A 341 40.61 56.50 -17.13
N THR A 342 41.33 55.61 -16.44
CA THR A 342 42.66 55.92 -15.86
C THR A 342 43.66 56.29 -16.95
N CYS A 343 43.68 55.55 -18.07
CA CYS A 343 44.53 55.85 -19.22
C CYS A 343 44.22 57.22 -19.85
N LYS A 344 42.93 57.60 -19.94
CA LYS A 344 42.53 58.94 -20.41
C LYS A 344 43.06 60.03 -19.48
N VAL A 345 42.95 59.87 -18.15
CA VAL A 345 43.47 60.83 -17.17
C VAL A 345 44.99 60.97 -17.30
N ASN A 346 45.71 59.85 -17.44
CA ASN A 346 47.15 59.87 -17.67
C ASN A 346 47.50 60.60 -18.98
N THR A 347 46.74 60.36 -20.05
CA THR A 347 46.94 61.04 -21.34
C THR A 347 46.72 62.55 -21.21
N GLN A 348 45.64 62.98 -20.54
CA GLN A 348 45.38 64.41 -20.26
C GLN A 348 46.48 65.04 -19.40
N THR A 349 47.00 64.29 -18.43
CA THR A 349 48.14 64.72 -17.59
C THR A 349 49.39 64.90 -18.44
N MET A 350 49.67 63.96 -19.35
CA MET A 350 50.78 64.08 -20.29
C MET A 350 50.59 65.26 -21.25
N GLU A 351 49.39 65.50 -21.76
CA GLU A 351 49.08 66.67 -22.58
C GLU A 351 49.34 67.99 -21.82
N GLN A 352 48.96 68.05 -20.54
CA GLN A 352 49.28 69.19 -19.67
C GLN A 352 50.79 69.37 -19.47
N GLN A 353 51.52 68.28 -19.24
CA GLN A 353 52.98 68.30 -19.11
C GLN A 353 53.64 68.78 -20.40
N VAL A 354 53.20 68.30 -21.58
CA VAL A 354 53.70 68.75 -22.88
C VAL A 354 53.36 70.23 -23.11
N SER A 355 52.17 70.68 -22.72
CA SER A 355 51.79 72.09 -22.79
C SER A 355 52.70 72.97 -21.91
N ALA A 356 52.99 72.53 -20.67
CA ALA A 356 53.92 73.21 -19.77
C ALA A 356 55.34 73.25 -20.35
N LEU A 357 55.81 72.15 -20.94
CA LEU A 357 57.12 72.08 -21.60
C LEU A 357 57.17 73.05 -22.80
N ASN A 358 56.11 73.11 -23.60
CA ASN A 358 56.01 74.04 -24.73
C ASN A 358 56.02 75.51 -24.27
N GLN A 359 55.41 75.84 -23.13
CA GLN A 359 55.54 77.18 -22.52
C GLN A 359 56.97 77.50 -22.11
N GLN A 360 57.71 76.53 -21.54
CA GLN A 360 59.13 76.70 -21.23
C GLN A 360 59.98 76.87 -22.49
N VAL A 361 59.71 76.13 -23.56
CA VAL A 361 60.39 76.32 -24.85
C VAL A 361 60.09 77.71 -25.43
N ALA A 362 58.88 78.24 -25.24
CA ALA A 362 58.51 79.57 -25.71
C ALA A 362 59.26 80.72 -25.00
N THR A 363 59.95 80.48 -23.87
CA THR A 363 60.81 81.50 -23.22
C THR A 363 62.23 81.56 -23.79
N ILE A 364 62.65 80.57 -24.59
CA ILE A 364 63.98 80.53 -25.23
C ILE A 364 64.29 81.77 -26.08
N PRO A 365 63.37 82.35 -26.87
CA PRO A 365 63.62 83.57 -27.64
C PRO A 365 63.92 84.79 -26.77
N GLU A 366 63.30 84.92 -25.59
CA GLU A 366 63.59 86.03 -24.67
C GLU A 366 64.96 85.85 -24.00
N ILE A 367 65.33 84.62 -23.65
CA ILE A 367 66.69 84.28 -23.20
C ILE A 367 67.73 84.60 -24.30
N ALA A 368 67.43 84.28 -25.57
CA ALA A 368 68.31 84.60 -26.70
C ALA A 368 68.46 86.11 -26.92
N LYS A 369 67.41 86.89 -26.67
CA LYS A 369 67.43 88.36 -26.71
C LYS A 369 68.28 88.95 -25.58
N GLN A 370 68.20 88.39 -24.37
CA GLN A 370 69.10 88.76 -23.26
C GLN A 370 70.56 88.47 -23.61
N LEU A 371 70.86 87.33 -24.23
CA LEU A 371 72.20 86.98 -24.71
C LEU A 371 72.70 87.96 -25.78
N SER A 372 71.82 88.40 -26.68
CA SER A 372 72.14 89.40 -27.71
C SER A 372 72.50 90.76 -27.11
N LEU A 373 71.79 91.21 -26.08
CA LEU A 373 72.09 92.48 -25.39
C LEU A 373 73.47 92.42 -24.73
N LEU A 374 73.79 91.31 -24.06
CA LEU A 374 75.09 91.08 -23.44
C LEU A 374 76.26 91.09 -24.45
N ASN A 375 76.04 90.58 -25.66
CA ASN A 375 77.03 90.61 -26.74
C ASN A 375 77.22 92.02 -27.34
N THR A 376 76.24 92.91 -27.18
CA THR A 376 76.30 94.30 -27.64
C THR A 376 77.16 95.15 -26.70
N ASP A 377 77.02 94.91 -25.38
CA ASP A 377 77.82 95.57 -24.34
C ASP A 377 79.30 95.21 -24.40
N PHE A 378 79.65 93.99 -24.86
CA PHE A 378 81.03 93.55 -25.04
C PHE A 378 81.75 94.28 -26.20
N SER A 379 81.02 94.71 -27.23
CA SER A 379 81.60 95.41 -28.39
C SER A 379 81.89 96.90 -28.14
N SER A 380 81.23 97.55 -27.18
CA SER A 380 81.52 98.97 -26.85
C SER A 380 82.78 99.14 -26.00
N LEU A 381 83.24 98.09 -25.32
CA LEU A 381 84.41 98.13 -24.45
C LEU A 381 85.74 98.00 -25.24
N GLU A 382 85.73 97.32 -26.39
CA GLU A 382 86.93 97.17 -27.23
C GLU A 382 87.24 98.44 -28.06
N THR A 383 86.30 99.38 -28.18
CA THR A 383 86.48 100.63 -28.95
C THR A 383 87.12 101.78 -28.14
N GLU A 384 87.09 101.70 -26.80
CA GLU A 384 87.64 102.74 -25.90
C GLU A 384 89.16 102.57 -25.63
N LYS A 385 89.69 101.37 -25.87
CA LYS A 385 91.10 101.00 -25.69
C LYS A 385 92.06 101.60 -26.72
N GLN A 386 91.57 102.00 -27.89
CA GLN A 386 92.42 102.39 -29.03
C GLN A 386 92.71 103.90 -29.11
N GLN A 387 92.07 104.77 -28.31
CA GLN A 387 92.20 106.23 -28.41
C GLN A 387 93.10 106.90 -27.36
N LEU A 388 93.65 106.17 -26.38
CA LEU A 388 94.42 106.74 -25.26
C LEU A 388 95.96 106.66 -25.42
N ALA A 389 96.48 106.07 -26.50
CA ALA A 389 97.92 105.80 -26.64
C ALA A 389 98.77 106.93 -27.29
N GLY A 390 98.19 108.08 -27.65
CA GLY A 390 98.86 109.09 -28.48
C GLY A 390 99.24 110.43 -27.82
N ALA A 391 98.76 110.75 -26.61
CA ALA A 391 98.88 112.09 -26.02
C ALA A 391 99.80 112.19 -24.78
N LEU A 392 100.52 111.12 -24.42
CA LEU A 392 101.17 110.98 -23.10
C LEU A 392 102.68 111.32 -23.05
N GLU A 393 103.37 111.50 -24.17
CA GLU A 393 104.84 111.64 -24.18
C GLU A 393 105.38 113.09 -24.17
N ALA A 394 104.56 114.08 -23.87
CA ALA A 394 104.99 115.49 -23.77
C ALA A 394 104.78 116.15 -22.39
N ALA A 395 104.31 115.41 -21.38
CA ALA A 395 104.01 115.94 -20.04
C ALA A 395 104.75 115.24 -18.88
N LYS A 396 105.80 114.46 -19.17
CA LYS A 396 106.53 113.63 -18.20
C LYS A 396 108.01 114.02 -18.09
N LYS A 397 108.30 115.24 -17.64
CA LYS A 397 109.66 115.61 -17.24
C LYS A 397 109.68 115.81 -15.73
N ASP A 398 110.48 114.98 -15.08
CA ASP A 398 110.67 114.78 -13.64
C ASP A 398 112.18 114.52 -13.49
N SER A 399 112.90 115.49 -12.92
CA SER A 399 114.34 115.69 -13.12
C SER A 399 115.21 114.90 -12.16
N ASP A 400 114.73 114.62 -10.95
CA ASP A 400 115.33 113.68 -10.00
C ASP A 400 114.59 112.33 -9.96
N THR A 401 113.53 112.19 -10.75
CA THR A 401 112.84 110.92 -11.05
C THR A 401 112.27 110.25 -9.80
N ASP A 402 111.66 111.04 -8.92
CA ASP A 402 111.01 110.58 -7.69
C ASP A 402 109.47 110.49 -7.81
N GLY A 403 108.91 110.91 -8.95
CA GLY A 403 107.48 110.84 -9.25
C GLY A 403 106.73 112.15 -9.10
N VAL A 404 107.35 113.23 -8.63
CA VAL A 404 106.77 114.57 -8.64
C VAL A 404 107.40 115.39 -9.76
N LEU A 405 106.57 115.86 -10.70
CA LEU A 405 107.06 116.64 -11.84
C LEU A 405 107.73 117.95 -11.35
N ASP A 406 108.84 118.35 -11.96
CA ASP A 406 109.70 119.50 -11.57
C ASP A 406 108.97 120.78 -11.20
N GLN A 407 107.80 121.02 -11.80
CA GLN A 407 107.00 122.22 -11.55
C GLN A 407 106.32 122.25 -10.18
N THR A 408 106.25 121.12 -9.48
CA THR A 408 105.46 120.92 -8.27
C THR A 408 106.23 120.29 -7.11
N ASP A 409 107.52 120.04 -7.27
CA ASP A 409 108.37 119.38 -6.27
C ASP A 409 109.06 120.38 -5.31
N LEU A 410 108.87 120.21 -3.99
CA LEU A 410 109.49 121.01 -2.91
C LEU A 410 110.78 120.38 -2.37
N CYS A 411 111.07 119.13 -2.70
CA CYS A 411 112.21 118.35 -2.23
C CYS A 411 113.03 117.84 -3.45
N PRO A 412 113.59 118.74 -4.29
CA PRO A 412 114.14 118.44 -5.63
C PRO A 412 115.47 117.69 -5.67
N GLU A 413 115.89 117.09 -4.55
CA GLU A 413 117.07 116.23 -4.47
C GLU A 413 116.71 114.93 -3.72
N THR A 414 115.49 114.41 -3.90
CA THR A 414 115.08 113.17 -3.27
C THR A 414 115.67 111.98 -4.02
N ALA A 415 116.30 111.07 -3.27
CA ALA A 415 117.03 109.96 -3.86
C ALA A 415 116.07 109.02 -4.62
N ALA A 416 116.30 108.86 -5.92
CA ALA A 416 115.46 108.08 -6.82
C ALA A 416 115.10 106.69 -6.25
N GLY A 417 113.79 106.41 -6.16
CA GLY A 417 113.24 105.12 -5.73
C GLY A 417 112.56 105.11 -4.36
N ILE A 418 112.47 106.24 -3.65
CA ILE A 418 111.67 106.35 -2.43
C ILE A 418 110.31 107.00 -2.71
N LYS A 419 109.24 106.45 -2.12
CA LYS A 419 107.89 107.01 -2.26
C LYS A 419 107.76 108.28 -1.45
N VAL A 420 107.50 109.37 -2.15
CA VAL A 420 107.32 110.71 -1.63
C VAL A 420 105.85 111.13 -1.67
N ASP A 421 105.45 112.01 -0.75
CA ASP A 421 104.13 112.64 -0.77
C ASP A 421 104.00 113.63 -1.93
N PHE A 422 102.84 114.27 -2.04
CA PHE A 422 102.55 115.19 -3.16
C PHE A 422 103.45 116.44 -3.22
N THR A 423 104.35 116.64 -2.24
CA THR A 423 105.35 117.71 -2.23
C THR A 423 106.77 117.22 -2.48
N GLY A 424 107.00 115.91 -2.68
CA GLY A 424 108.32 115.36 -3.00
C GLY A 424 109.11 114.85 -1.79
N CYS A 425 108.51 114.66 -0.60
CA CYS A 425 109.22 114.18 0.60
C CYS A 425 108.63 112.84 1.15
N GLU A 426 109.46 111.97 1.77
CA GLU A 426 109.11 110.54 2.06
C GLU A 426 107.91 110.30 3.02
N LEU A 427 107.06 109.32 2.68
CA LEU A 427 105.76 108.99 3.34
C LEU A 427 105.85 108.12 4.62
N ASP A 428 104.83 108.30 5.48
CA ASP A 428 104.43 107.48 6.64
C ASP A 428 102.91 107.27 6.49
N SER A 429 102.53 106.18 5.82
CA SER A 429 101.24 105.99 5.14
C SER A 429 100.10 105.65 6.10
N ASP A 430 100.36 104.96 7.20
CA ASP A 430 99.36 104.60 8.20
C ASP A 430 99.48 105.38 9.52
N LYS A 431 100.54 106.19 9.67
CA LYS A 431 100.77 107.13 10.77
C LYS A 431 100.97 106.45 12.12
N ASP A 432 101.50 105.24 12.13
CA ASP A 432 101.84 104.50 13.34
C ASP A 432 103.19 104.97 13.97
N GLY A 433 103.93 105.84 13.28
CA GLY A 433 105.19 106.43 13.72
C GLY A 433 106.44 105.83 13.06
N ILE A 434 106.29 104.86 12.16
CA ILE A 434 107.36 104.23 11.38
C ILE A 434 107.21 104.65 9.90
N LYS A 435 108.29 105.18 9.29
CA LYS A 435 108.25 105.60 7.87
C LYS A 435 108.04 104.39 6.96
N ASP A 436 107.32 104.54 5.85
CA ASP A 436 106.96 103.47 4.90
C ASP A 436 108.16 102.63 4.45
N SER A 437 109.34 103.23 4.34
CA SER A 437 110.56 102.56 3.91
C SER A 437 111.12 101.56 4.93
N LEU A 438 110.62 101.58 6.17
CA LEU A 438 111.00 100.70 7.29
C LEU A 438 109.81 99.94 7.90
N ASP A 439 108.61 100.14 7.37
CA ASP A 439 107.37 99.51 7.83
C ASP A 439 107.02 98.25 7.01
N GLN A 440 106.81 97.12 7.70
CA GLN A 440 106.49 95.83 7.08
C GLN A 440 104.98 95.54 7.04
N CYS A 441 104.16 96.34 7.73
CA CYS A 441 102.72 96.24 7.75
C CYS A 441 102.07 97.60 7.41
N PRO A 442 102.25 98.09 6.17
CA PRO A 442 101.94 99.45 5.71
C PRO A 442 100.45 99.85 5.65
N THR A 443 99.59 99.10 6.33
CA THR A 443 98.15 99.34 6.44
C THR A 443 97.64 99.01 7.85
N SER A 444 98.49 99.14 8.87
CA SER A 444 98.06 98.95 10.25
C SER A 444 97.00 99.98 10.61
N LYS A 445 96.06 99.64 11.50
CA LYS A 445 94.94 100.53 11.80
C LYS A 445 95.47 101.69 12.66
N ALA A 446 95.44 102.92 12.14
CA ALA A 446 95.97 104.10 12.83
C ALA A 446 95.59 104.15 14.35
N ASP A 447 96.59 104.40 15.19
CA ASP A 447 96.56 104.37 16.67
C ASP A 447 96.51 102.96 17.35
N SER A 448 96.73 101.86 16.62
CA SER A 448 96.87 100.52 17.22
C SER A 448 98.27 100.27 17.80
N VAL A 449 98.38 99.41 18.82
CA VAL A 449 99.67 99.06 19.42
C VAL A 449 100.37 98.04 18.51
N VAL A 450 101.31 98.54 17.72
CA VAL A 450 102.12 97.75 16.78
C VAL A 450 103.47 97.35 17.39
N ASP A 451 104.07 96.28 16.87
CA ASP A 451 105.43 95.88 17.23
C ASP A 451 106.51 96.72 16.50
N ALA A 452 107.79 96.38 16.70
CA ALA A 452 108.91 97.13 16.13
C ALA A 452 109.00 97.10 14.59
N THR A 453 108.08 96.40 13.91
CA THR A 453 107.99 96.26 12.44
C THR A 453 106.69 96.77 11.84
N GLY A 454 105.82 97.43 12.63
CA GLY A 454 104.58 98.08 12.17
C GLY A 454 103.34 97.17 12.16
N CYS A 455 103.41 95.94 12.70
CA CYS A 455 102.30 94.97 12.64
C CYS A 455 101.52 94.86 13.96
N GLU A 456 100.19 94.63 13.87
CA GLU A 456 99.29 94.39 15.01
C GLU A 456 99.54 93.01 15.67
N LEU A 457 99.43 92.95 17.00
CA LEU A 457 99.69 91.76 17.81
C LEU A 457 98.54 90.71 17.75
N ASP A 458 98.92 89.44 17.88
CA ASP A 458 98.07 88.24 18.05
C ASP A 458 98.70 87.46 19.21
N ALA A 459 98.14 87.64 20.41
CA ALA A 459 98.77 87.32 21.68
C ALA A 459 98.71 85.83 22.03
N ASP A 460 97.62 85.13 21.67
CA ASP A 460 97.42 83.71 21.93
C ASP A 460 97.67 82.81 20.71
N LYS A 461 97.86 83.41 19.52
CA LYS A 461 98.34 82.77 18.28
C LYS A 461 97.40 81.68 17.76
N ASP A 462 96.10 81.87 17.94
CA ASP A 462 95.07 80.98 17.39
C ASP A 462 94.76 81.27 15.91
N GLY A 463 95.28 82.39 15.36
CA GLY A 463 95.09 82.82 13.99
C GLY A 463 94.15 84.01 13.82
N VAL A 464 93.57 84.54 14.90
CA VAL A 464 92.76 85.76 14.95
C VAL A 464 93.54 86.86 15.69
N LYS A 465 93.62 88.07 15.12
CA LYS A 465 94.36 89.18 15.75
C LYS A 465 93.64 89.66 17.02
N ASP A 466 94.39 90.16 18.01
CA ASP A 466 93.86 90.66 19.30
C ASP A 466 92.70 91.65 19.13
N SER A 467 92.73 92.46 18.07
CA SER A 467 91.71 93.48 17.78
C SER A 467 90.36 92.91 17.29
N ALA A 468 90.31 91.63 16.90
CA ALA A 468 89.14 90.92 16.40
C ALA A 468 88.83 89.63 17.17
N ASP A 469 89.68 89.26 18.14
CA ASP A 469 89.54 88.06 18.95
C ASP A 469 88.63 88.29 20.17
N GLN A 470 87.57 87.47 20.29
CA GLN A 470 86.62 87.50 21.40
C GLN A 470 86.98 86.50 22.51
N CYS A 471 87.96 85.63 22.29
CA CYS A 471 88.37 84.54 23.14
C CYS A 471 89.90 84.58 23.36
N ALA A 472 90.38 85.65 24.00
CA ALA A 472 91.78 86.02 24.20
C ALA A 472 92.75 85.04 24.91
N ASN A 473 92.38 83.77 25.10
CA ASN A 473 93.26 82.72 25.63
C ASN A 473 93.01 81.37 24.94
N THR A 474 92.66 81.36 23.66
CA THR A 474 92.44 80.11 22.93
C THR A 474 93.79 79.42 22.68
N PRO A 475 93.95 78.13 23.05
CA PRO A 475 95.24 77.46 22.92
C PRO A 475 95.73 77.38 21.47
N ALA A 476 96.94 77.88 21.20
CA ALA A 476 97.54 77.89 19.87
C ALA A 476 97.44 76.53 19.13
N GLY A 477 96.82 76.53 17.95
CA GLY A 477 96.67 75.37 17.07
C GLY A 477 95.32 74.64 17.13
N THR A 478 94.35 75.12 17.92
CA THR A 478 92.96 74.64 17.90
C THR A 478 92.19 75.22 16.70
N THR A 479 91.21 74.48 16.19
CA THR A 479 90.36 74.98 15.09
C THR A 479 89.30 75.91 15.67
N VAL A 480 89.50 77.22 15.46
CA VAL A 480 88.60 78.27 15.93
C VAL A 480 87.64 78.74 14.83
N ASP A 481 86.55 79.39 15.22
CA ASP A 481 85.68 80.09 14.28
C ASP A 481 86.19 81.52 13.96
N ALA A 482 85.42 82.30 13.21
CA ALA A 482 85.82 83.64 12.78
C ALA A 482 85.97 84.67 13.93
N THR A 483 85.66 84.31 15.17
CA THR A 483 85.76 85.16 16.36
C THR A 483 86.82 84.71 17.37
N GLY A 484 87.60 83.66 17.07
CA GLY A 484 88.70 83.17 17.92
C GLY A 484 88.27 82.13 18.96
N CYS A 485 87.05 81.58 18.89
CA CYS A 485 86.54 80.64 19.90
C CYS A 485 86.47 79.18 19.38
N GLU A 486 86.67 78.20 20.29
CA GLU A 486 86.62 76.77 19.96
C GLU A 486 85.20 76.26 19.60
N LEU A 487 85.13 75.34 18.63
CA LEU A 487 83.89 74.76 18.11
C LEU A 487 83.27 73.71 19.07
N ASP A 488 81.94 73.69 19.17
CA ASP A 488 81.10 72.66 19.81
C ASP A 488 80.26 71.98 18.70
N ALA A 489 80.45 70.68 18.49
CA ALA A 489 79.99 69.97 17.29
C ALA A 489 78.54 69.48 17.37
N ASP A 490 78.11 68.93 18.51
CA ASP A 490 76.76 68.41 18.72
C ASP A 490 75.85 69.37 19.53
N LYS A 491 76.44 70.49 19.99
CA LYS A 491 75.78 71.64 20.63
C LYS A 491 75.17 71.29 21.98
N ASP A 492 75.80 70.38 22.71
CA ASP A 492 75.41 70.02 24.07
C ASP A 492 75.96 71.01 25.13
N GLY A 493 76.85 71.93 24.71
CA GLY A 493 77.47 72.95 25.56
C GLY A 493 78.93 72.67 25.94
N VAL A 494 79.52 71.56 25.48
CA VAL A 494 80.93 71.22 25.70
C VAL A 494 81.73 71.33 24.39
N VAL A 495 82.83 72.07 24.41
CA VAL A 495 83.66 72.28 23.21
C VAL A 495 84.46 71.02 22.83
N TYR A 496 84.81 70.89 21.54
CA TYR A 496 85.43 69.71 20.94
C TYR A 496 86.66 69.17 21.69
N SER A 497 87.43 70.06 22.33
CA SER A 497 88.65 69.70 23.07
C SER A 497 88.36 69.04 24.43
N ALA A 498 87.17 69.27 25.00
CA ALA A 498 86.75 68.81 26.32
C ALA A 498 85.63 67.76 26.28
N ASP A 499 85.05 67.52 25.11
CA ASP A 499 83.94 66.60 24.90
C ASP A 499 84.42 65.15 24.65
N GLN A 500 84.06 64.25 25.56
CA GLN A 500 84.34 62.81 25.47
C GLN A 500 83.22 62.03 24.76
N CYS A 501 82.07 62.64 24.57
CA CYS A 501 80.87 62.06 23.98
C CYS A 501 80.38 62.90 22.78
N PRO A 502 81.15 62.97 21.67
CA PRO A 502 80.95 63.93 20.57
C PRO A 502 79.72 63.70 19.66
N ASN A 503 78.75 62.89 20.11
CA ASN A 503 77.49 62.65 19.41
C ASN A 503 76.31 62.59 20.39
N THR A 504 76.38 63.33 21.49
CA THR A 504 75.31 63.40 22.47
C THR A 504 74.08 64.06 21.81
N PRO A 505 72.89 63.41 21.83
CA PRO A 505 71.72 63.95 21.14
C PRO A 505 71.33 65.34 21.66
N THR A 506 71.19 66.30 20.76
CA THR A 506 70.89 67.70 21.12
C THR A 506 69.70 67.81 22.10
N GLY A 507 69.95 68.38 23.29
CA GLY A 507 68.95 68.64 24.33
C GLY A 507 68.97 67.70 25.53
N THR A 508 69.87 66.71 25.58
CA THR A 508 70.17 65.92 26.78
C THR A 508 70.97 66.76 27.79
N ALA A 509 70.77 66.48 29.08
CA ALA A 509 71.56 67.13 30.13
C ALA A 509 72.87 66.35 30.33
N VAL A 510 73.99 66.98 30.00
CA VAL A 510 75.32 66.37 30.08
C VAL A 510 76.11 66.89 31.27
N ASP A 511 77.12 66.14 31.69
CA ASP A 511 78.11 66.57 32.67
C ASP A 511 79.19 67.46 32.02
N ALA A 512 80.21 67.82 32.81
CA ALA A 512 81.30 68.68 32.35
C ALA A 512 82.19 68.07 31.24
N THR A 513 81.96 66.81 30.85
CA THR A 513 82.69 66.09 29.81
C THR A 513 81.84 65.78 28.57
N GLY A 514 80.61 66.28 28.49
CA GLY A 514 79.72 66.08 27.34
C GLY A 514 78.92 64.77 27.38
N CYS A 515 79.01 64.01 28.47
CA CYS A 515 78.36 62.71 28.60
C CYS A 515 77.13 62.76 29.53
N GLU A 516 76.14 61.90 29.28
CA GLU A 516 75.02 61.72 30.22
C GLU A 516 75.53 61.19 31.58
N PRO A 517 75.10 61.76 32.73
CA PRO A 517 75.53 61.30 34.04
C PRO A 517 75.16 59.83 34.32
N ASP A 518 76.06 59.13 35.00
CA ASP A 518 75.85 57.83 35.64
C ASP A 518 76.22 58.01 37.12
N ALA A 519 75.21 58.19 37.97
CA ALA A 519 75.36 58.66 39.34
C ALA A 519 75.95 57.59 40.27
N ASP A 520 75.68 56.32 40.03
CA ASP A 520 76.14 55.20 40.86
C ASP A 520 77.28 54.39 40.23
N LYS A 521 77.64 54.72 38.98
CA LYS A 521 78.79 54.19 38.22
C LYS A 521 78.69 52.70 37.97
N ASP A 522 77.49 52.18 37.81
CA ASP A 522 77.26 50.78 37.48
C ASP A 522 77.40 50.48 35.97
N GLY A 523 77.53 51.53 35.15
CA GLY A 523 77.68 51.46 33.70
C GLY A 523 76.39 51.73 32.91
N VAL A 524 75.29 52.08 33.58
CA VAL A 524 74.01 52.51 32.98
C VAL A 524 73.75 53.97 33.32
N VAL A 525 73.60 54.83 32.31
CA VAL A 525 73.32 56.26 32.52
C VAL A 525 72.00 56.48 33.26
N ASP A 526 71.92 57.55 34.07
CA ASP A 526 70.79 57.89 34.94
C ASP A 526 69.44 57.90 34.21
N SER A 527 69.45 58.26 32.92
CA SER A 527 68.25 58.31 32.07
C SER A 527 67.66 56.92 31.77
N ALA A 528 68.49 55.88 31.85
CA ALA A 528 68.17 54.47 31.58
C ALA A 528 68.21 53.57 32.84
N ASP A 529 68.75 54.07 33.94
CA ASP A 529 68.89 53.34 35.20
C ASP A 529 67.60 53.40 36.07
N LYS A 530 67.11 52.22 36.47
CA LYS A 530 65.95 52.06 37.36
C LYS A 530 66.35 51.91 38.84
N CYS A 531 67.62 51.69 39.10
CA CYS A 531 68.19 51.35 40.39
C CYS A 531 69.33 52.31 40.73
N ALA A 532 68.98 53.60 40.87
CA ALA A 532 69.85 54.77 41.07
C ALA A 532 70.85 54.78 42.26
N ALA A 533 71.09 53.64 42.92
CA ALA A 533 72.00 53.51 44.05
C ALA A 533 72.64 52.11 44.13
N THR A 534 72.91 51.48 42.99
CA THR A 534 73.65 50.22 42.94
C THR A 534 75.12 50.47 43.33
N ALA A 535 75.70 49.55 44.09
CA ALA A 535 77.07 49.73 44.57
C ALA A 535 78.09 49.54 43.43
N GLU A 536 79.02 50.48 43.28
CA GLU A 536 80.09 50.46 42.27
C GLU A 536 80.83 49.10 42.25
N GLY A 537 80.92 48.47 41.08
CA GLY A 537 81.61 47.19 40.85
C GLY A 537 80.74 45.92 40.97
N ILE A 538 79.46 46.06 41.29
CA ILE A 538 78.46 44.98 41.23
C ILE A 538 78.03 44.75 39.77
N LYS A 539 77.75 43.50 39.41
CA LYS A 539 77.19 43.20 38.08
C LYS A 539 75.72 43.56 38.05
N VAL A 540 75.35 44.46 37.15
CA VAL A 540 73.98 44.90 36.93
C VAL A 540 73.40 44.38 35.63
N ASP A 541 72.08 44.38 35.53
CA ASP A 541 71.37 44.16 34.27
C ASP A 541 71.31 45.43 33.40
N ALA A 542 70.65 45.36 32.24
CA ALA A 542 70.53 46.48 31.32
C ALA A 542 69.68 47.66 31.85
N THR A 543 69.14 47.56 33.07
CA THR A 543 68.38 48.61 33.75
C THR A 543 69.05 49.10 35.03
N GLY A 544 70.32 48.74 35.25
CA GLY A 544 71.14 49.20 36.39
C GLY A 544 70.84 48.51 37.72
N CYS A 545 70.08 47.40 37.71
CA CYS A 545 69.76 46.68 38.95
C CYS A 545 70.68 45.47 39.16
N GLU A 546 71.07 45.24 40.41
CA GLU A 546 71.89 44.10 40.81
C GLU A 546 71.25 42.76 40.44
N LEU A 547 72.06 41.84 39.93
CA LEU A 547 71.63 40.50 39.55
C LEU A 547 71.22 39.67 40.77
N ASP A 548 70.12 38.94 40.61
CA ASP A 548 69.65 37.86 41.48
C ASP A 548 69.67 36.59 40.62
N THR A 549 70.79 35.85 40.69
CA THR A 549 71.11 34.77 39.76
C THR A 549 70.18 33.57 39.91
N ASP A 550 69.80 33.21 41.14
CA ASP A 550 68.94 32.06 41.42
C ASP A 550 67.44 32.43 41.57
N LYS A 551 67.14 33.73 41.62
CA LYS A 551 65.80 34.33 41.66
C LYS A 551 65.04 34.02 42.94
N ASP A 552 65.74 33.86 44.05
CA ASP A 552 65.13 33.63 45.35
C ASP A 552 64.64 34.93 46.03
N GLY A 553 64.96 36.09 45.45
CA GLY A 553 64.62 37.42 45.95
C GLY A 553 65.72 38.10 46.77
N VAL A 554 66.90 37.47 46.90
CA VAL A 554 68.10 38.05 47.49
C VAL A 554 69.12 38.30 46.38
N VAL A 555 69.60 39.54 46.27
CA VAL A 555 70.60 39.91 45.28
C VAL A 555 71.95 39.25 45.54
N ASP A 556 72.72 38.98 44.47
CA ASP A 556 73.94 38.16 44.48
C ASP A 556 74.98 38.60 45.54
N SER A 557 75.12 39.91 45.82
CA SER A 557 76.06 40.42 46.85
C SER A 557 75.62 40.16 48.29
N ALA A 558 74.32 40.00 48.52
CA ALA A 558 73.74 39.71 49.84
C ALA A 558 73.50 38.21 50.05
N ASP A 559 73.56 37.42 48.97
CA ASP A 559 73.33 35.98 49.03
C ASP A 559 74.60 35.20 49.42
N LYS A 560 74.47 34.37 50.46
CA LYS A 560 75.54 33.48 50.94
C LYS A 560 75.48 32.10 50.27
N CYS A 561 74.46 31.85 49.48
CA CYS A 561 74.13 30.58 48.87
C CYS A 561 73.70 30.77 47.40
N ALA A 562 74.50 31.54 46.65
CA ALA A 562 74.32 31.75 45.22
C ALA A 562 74.25 30.46 44.38
#